data_AF-A0A946I7N9-F1
#
_entry.id   AF-A0A946I7N9-F1
#
_cell.length_a   1.000
_cell.length_b   1.000
_cell.length_c   1.000
_cell.angle_alpha   90.00
_cell.angle_beta   90.00
_cell.angle_gamma   90.00
#
_symmetry.space_group_name_H-M   'P 1'
#
loop_
_entity.id
_entity.type
_entity.pdbx_description
1 polymer ?
#
loop_
_entity_poly.entity_id
_entity_poly.type
_entity_poly.pdbx_seq_one_letter_code
_entity_poly.pdbx_strand_id
1 'polypeptide(L)'
;MWNFAGRQNDFMNMDGYSLNGNWESGIGFIDNARLGTPSSEVNVPDYLGKNKGKNHYYFLPLLLGLIGMLFHFKQHNQDALAVLLFFLFTGALIIVYLNVVPFQPRERDYAYVGSFYAFAIWIGIGVLGIYDFLNKKMNSTASAGLATVIALIIPTLMAAENWDDHDRSGRFTALEVAKNYLNSCDKNAILFTNGDNDTFPLWYAQEVEGIRTDIKVVNLSLFNTDWYIDQMKRASYDAAPIPSSLERDDYRTGTRDYTPIQERFQDFIEVKDVVDFINSNSPKAKLNTSAGLRNYCPTKKLKLTVNEEIAKTFVPEEYQNRIVDEVKFKLKGSGVFKNKLLVLDILANFNWERPIYFAITVGKDNFMGLENYFQLEGLAYRLVPYSVPSPDGQTGIVHTEKMYDRLVNQFEWGGLNNPDLYFDETNTRMVMNFRNNYSRLAEALYQKGDTTKAIETLDKCIAEFPNDVVRLSYFALPIIDLYYKLGETEKGSKVLATMIDDNLTEIKYLKEFDRGSGLKQNISITGQVLGSLGRVIQIHKLEDISYSYSEEDGIYYKEKGSNKEEIDFKTYTINTFMDEYLSIQ
;
A
#
# COMPACT_ATOMS: atom_id res chain seq x y z
N MET A 1 -3.92 -2.86 24.36
CA MET A 1 -3.33 -4.10 24.93
C MET A 1 -1.97 -4.45 24.35
N TRP A 2 -1.59 -4.00 23.14
CA TRP A 2 -0.27 -4.29 22.56
C TRP A 2 0.89 -4.01 23.51
N ASN A 3 0.96 -2.80 24.07
CA ASN A 3 2.01 -2.41 25.02
C ASN A 3 1.99 -3.15 26.38
N PHE A 4 1.00 -4.00 26.62
CA PHE A 4 0.74 -4.61 27.92
C PHE A 4 0.79 -6.13 27.91
N ALA A 5 0.33 -6.76 26.82
CA ALA A 5 0.32 -8.21 26.64
C ALA A 5 1.23 -8.65 25.50
N GLY A 6 1.37 -7.84 24.44
CA GLY A 6 2.01 -8.21 23.19
C GLY A 6 1.09 -8.03 21.98
N ARG A 7 1.63 -8.25 20.78
CA ARG A 7 1.00 -8.01 19.48
C ARG A 7 1.11 -9.25 18.59
N GLN A 8 0.04 -9.59 17.88
CA GLN A 8 -0.05 -10.75 16.99
C GLN A 8 0.78 -10.60 15.71
N ASN A 9 0.76 -9.41 15.12
CA ASN A 9 1.52 -8.97 13.95
C ASN A 9 1.26 -7.48 13.69
N ASP A 10 1.99 -6.90 12.75
CA ASP A 10 1.89 -5.50 12.35
C ASP A 10 0.77 -5.18 11.33
N PHE A 11 -0.01 -6.18 10.88
CA PHE A 11 -1.13 -5.96 9.98
C PHE A 11 -2.23 -5.14 10.65
N MET A 12 -2.80 -4.21 9.89
CA MET A 12 -3.83 -3.32 10.43
C MET A 12 -5.17 -4.05 10.61
N ASN A 13 -5.86 -3.78 11.72
CA ASN A 13 -7.12 -4.45 12.04
C ASN A 13 -8.30 -3.48 12.19
N MET A 14 -8.84 -3.02 11.05
CA MET A 14 -10.02 -2.14 11.05
C MET A 14 -11.35 -2.88 11.22
N ASP A 15 -11.42 -4.10 10.71
CA ASP A 15 -12.67 -4.86 10.58
C ASP A 15 -12.82 -5.90 11.70
N GLY A 16 -11.91 -5.86 12.68
CA GLY A 16 -11.86 -6.78 13.81
C GLY A 16 -11.54 -8.20 13.40
N TYR A 17 -10.76 -8.42 12.32
CA TYR A 17 -10.32 -9.72 11.82
C TYR A 17 -9.45 -10.49 12.82
N SER A 18 -9.59 -11.82 12.83
CA SER A 18 -8.86 -12.71 13.76
C SER A 18 -7.36 -12.85 13.47
N LEU A 19 -6.92 -12.53 12.26
CA LEU A 19 -5.53 -12.75 11.82
C LEU A 19 -4.66 -11.50 11.88
N ASN A 20 -5.25 -10.32 12.01
CA ASN A 20 -4.52 -9.06 11.82
C ASN A 20 -4.51 -8.28 13.12
N GLY A 21 -3.38 -7.70 13.52
CA GLY A 21 -3.30 -6.61 14.49
C GLY A 21 -3.91 -6.89 15.87
N ASN A 22 -4.20 -8.13 16.24
CA ASN A 22 -4.70 -8.40 17.58
C ASN A 22 -3.58 -8.22 18.61
N TRP A 23 -3.93 -8.07 19.88
CA TRP A 23 -2.95 -8.37 20.91
C TRP A 23 -2.72 -9.88 20.96
N GLU A 24 -1.57 -10.33 21.43
CA GLU A 24 -1.28 -11.76 21.63
C GLU A 24 -0.30 -11.82 22.79
N SER A 25 -0.58 -12.64 23.80
CA SER A 25 0.17 -12.61 25.06
C SER A 25 1.40 -13.50 25.08
N GLY A 26 1.44 -14.53 24.22
CA GLY A 26 2.39 -15.64 24.31
C GLY A 26 1.92 -16.75 25.26
N ILE A 27 0.72 -16.63 25.83
CA ILE A 27 0.12 -17.64 26.71
C ILE A 27 -0.96 -18.38 25.91
N GLY A 28 -0.58 -19.50 25.32
CA GLY A 28 -1.38 -20.23 24.32
C GLY A 28 -2.85 -20.46 24.70
N PHE A 29 -3.16 -20.89 25.93
CA PHE A 29 -4.55 -21.12 26.32
C PHE A 29 -5.40 -19.82 26.42
N ILE A 30 -4.77 -18.68 26.75
CA ILE A 30 -5.45 -17.37 26.79
C ILE A 30 -5.66 -16.86 25.37
N ASP A 31 -4.62 -16.97 24.54
CA ASP A 31 -4.65 -16.51 23.17
C ASP A 31 -5.63 -17.36 22.34
N ASN A 32 -5.59 -18.69 22.45
CA ASN A 32 -6.53 -19.62 21.82
C ASN A 32 -7.98 -19.35 22.25
N ALA A 33 -8.24 -19.14 23.55
CA ALA A 33 -9.60 -18.87 24.02
C ALA A 33 -10.20 -17.60 23.38
N ARG A 34 -9.38 -16.60 23.06
CA ARG A 34 -9.83 -15.33 22.47
C ARG A 34 -9.81 -15.32 20.95
N LEU A 35 -8.73 -15.82 20.34
CA LEU A 35 -8.48 -15.75 18.90
C LEU A 35 -8.96 -16.98 18.13
N GLY A 36 -9.17 -18.12 18.81
CA GLY A 36 -9.45 -19.39 18.16
C GLY A 36 -8.26 -19.90 17.33
N THR A 37 -7.03 -19.56 17.75
CA THR A 37 -5.80 -19.91 17.04
C THR A 37 -5.64 -21.43 16.89
N PRO A 38 -5.19 -21.91 15.72
CA PRO A 38 -4.97 -23.33 15.45
C PRO A 38 -4.02 -23.99 16.45
N SER A 39 -4.06 -25.33 16.49
CA SER A 39 -3.10 -26.10 17.30
C SER A 39 -1.66 -25.85 16.84
N SER A 40 -0.69 -26.05 17.74
CA SER A 40 0.73 -25.95 17.42
C SER A 40 1.24 -27.05 16.47
N GLU A 41 0.39 -28.01 16.11
CA GLU A 41 0.71 -29.10 15.19
C GLU A 41 0.48 -28.70 13.72
N VAL A 42 -0.23 -27.59 13.48
CA VAL A 42 -0.52 -27.08 12.13
C VAL A 42 0.54 -26.04 11.76
N ASN A 43 1.12 -26.18 10.57
CA ASN A 43 2.09 -25.22 10.07
C ASN A 43 1.46 -23.83 9.91
N VAL A 44 2.07 -22.84 10.57
CA VAL A 44 1.68 -21.44 10.45
C VAL A 44 2.32 -20.86 9.19
N PRO A 45 1.59 -20.09 8.36
CA PRO A 45 2.18 -19.40 7.23
C PRO A 45 3.32 -18.49 7.66
N ASP A 46 4.42 -18.52 6.90
CA ASP A 46 5.66 -17.80 7.24
C ASP A 46 5.44 -16.30 7.50
N TYR A 47 4.61 -15.65 6.67
CA TYR A 47 4.32 -14.22 6.82
C TYR A 47 3.55 -13.86 8.11
N LEU A 48 2.94 -14.84 8.80
CA LEU A 48 2.32 -14.68 10.11
C LEU A 48 3.26 -15.14 11.24
N GLY A 49 3.91 -16.31 11.05
CA GLY A 49 4.75 -16.93 12.07
C GLY A 49 6.08 -16.20 12.28
N LYS A 50 6.69 -15.70 11.20
CA LYS A 50 7.97 -14.98 11.18
C LYS A 50 7.78 -13.45 11.06
N ASN A 51 6.57 -12.94 11.28
CA ASN A 51 6.31 -11.50 11.27
C ASN A 51 7.07 -10.86 12.44
N LYS A 52 8.05 -9.99 12.16
CA LYS A 52 8.84 -9.33 13.22
C LYS A 52 7.97 -8.46 14.14
N GLY A 53 6.84 -7.94 13.66
CA GLY A 53 5.86 -7.22 14.48
C GLY A 53 5.08 -8.10 15.50
N LYS A 54 5.32 -9.41 15.53
CA LYS A 54 4.78 -10.34 16.53
C LYS A 54 5.62 -10.29 17.80
N ASN A 55 5.01 -9.88 18.91
CA ASN A 55 5.69 -9.58 20.18
C ASN A 55 4.91 -10.20 21.35
N HIS A 56 5.57 -10.83 22.33
CA HIS A 56 4.92 -11.45 23.50
C HIS A 56 5.46 -10.90 24.83
N TYR A 57 4.60 -10.25 25.63
CA TYR A 57 4.96 -9.69 26.93
C TYR A 57 4.37 -10.42 28.13
N TYR A 58 3.58 -11.48 27.90
CA TYR A 58 3.03 -12.36 28.94
C TYR A 58 2.27 -11.60 30.05
N PHE A 59 1.65 -10.47 29.70
CA PHE A 59 1.00 -9.53 30.62
C PHE A 59 1.90 -8.90 31.70
N LEU A 60 3.22 -9.08 31.65
CA LEU A 60 4.11 -8.59 32.71
C LEU A 60 4.02 -7.07 32.91
N PRO A 61 4.03 -6.21 31.86
CA PRO A 61 3.83 -4.77 32.04
C PRO A 61 2.47 -4.45 32.68
N LEU A 62 1.41 -5.15 32.27
CA LEU A 62 0.07 -4.97 32.83
C LEU A 62 0.05 -5.29 34.33
N LEU A 63 0.57 -6.46 34.71
CA LEU A 63 0.54 -6.95 36.08
C LEU A 63 1.34 -6.03 37.01
N LEU A 64 2.52 -5.56 36.58
CA LEU A 64 3.30 -4.61 37.38
C LEU A 64 2.56 -3.28 37.55
N GLY A 65 1.95 -2.76 36.50
CA GLY A 65 1.12 -1.55 36.59
C GLY A 65 -0.09 -1.73 37.50
N LEU A 66 -0.77 -2.87 37.48
CA LEU A 66 -1.89 -3.15 38.39
C LEU A 66 -1.43 -3.26 39.85
N ILE A 67 -0.29 -3.89 40.12
CA ILE A 67 0.33 -3.91 41.45
C ILE A 67 0.58 -2.48 41.93
N GLY A 68 1.16 -1.64 41.06
CA GLY A 68 1.43 -0.24 41.38
C GLY A 68 0.19 0.59 41.59
N MET A 69 -0.86 0.38 40.78
CA MET A 69 -2.15 1.05 40.96
C MET A 69 -2.76 0.70 42.33
N LEU A 70 -2.82 -0.59 42.68
CA LEU A 70 -3.35 -1.04 43.97
C LEU A 70 -2.52 -0.52 45.15
N PHE A 71 -1.19 -0.53 45.02
CA PHE A 71 -0.29 0.01 46.03
C PHE A 71 -0.46 1.54 46.19
N HIS A 72 -0.59 2.26 45.08
CA HIS A 72 -0.83 3.70 45.06
C HIS A 72 -2.13 4.04 45.81
N PHE A 73 -3.24 3.35 45.51
CA PHE A 73 -4.52 3.57 46.21
C PHE A 73 -4.47 3.25 47.69
N LYS A 74 -3.67 2.24 48.08
CA LYS A 74 -3.50 1.86 49.48
C LYS A 74 -2.73 2.91 50.28
N GLN A 75 -1.68 3.50 49.70
CA GLN A 75 -0.82 4.44 50.40
C GLN A 75 -1.28 5.91 50.28
N HIS A 76 -1.68 6.32 49.07
CA HIS A 76 -2.03 7.71 48.74
C HIS A 76 -3.23 7.74 47.78
N ASN A 77 -4.44 7.63 48.35
CA ASN A 77 -5.67 7.52 47.57
C ASN A 77 -6.01 8.78 46.74
N GLN A 78 -5.70 9.98 47.21
CA GLN A 78 -5.96 11.23 46.49
C GLN A 78 -5.07 11.36 45.24
N ASP A 79 -3.78 11.07 45.38
CA ASP A 79 -2.83 11.06 44.28
C ASP A 79 -3.15 9.95 43.27
N ALA A 80 -3.52 8.76 43.77
CA ALA A 80 -3.96 7.65 42.93
C ALA A 80 -5.22 8.00 42.13
N LEU A 81 -6.17 8.72 42.74
CA LEU A 81 -7.36 9.22 42.06
C LEU A 81 -6.99 10.22 40.95
N ALA A 82 -6.04 11.12 41.18
CA ALA A 82 -5.58 12.06 40.15
C ALA A 82 -4.97 11.33 38.94
N VAL A 83 -4.12 10.32 39.18
CA VAL A 83 -3.54 9.51 38.09
C VAL A 83 -4.62 8.67 37.38
N LEU A 84 -5.59 8.13 38.11
CA LEU A 84 -6.71 7.39 37.53
C LEU A 84 -7.56 8.30 36.63
N LEU A 85 -7.88 9.51 37.07
CA LEU A 85 -8.61 10.49 36.26
C LEU A 85 -7.80 10.84 35.01
N PHE A 86 -6.50 11.08 35.14
CA PHE A 86 -5.63 11.32 33.99
C PHE A 86 -5.66 10.16 32.99
N PHE A 87 -5.52 8.91 33.47
CA PHE A 87 -5.63 7.70 32.65
C PHE A 87 -6.98 7.59 31.94
N LEU A 88 -8.08 7.85 32.64
CA LEU A 88 -9.43 7.75 32.08
C LEU A 88 -9.69 8.84 31.03
N PHE A 89 -9.36 10.10 31.33
CA PHE A 89 -9.60 11.23 30.42
C PHE A 89 -8.72 11.21 29.16
N THR A 90 -7.51 10.66 29.25
CA THR A 90 -6.61 10.49 28.09
C THR A 90 -6.68 9.11 27.45
N GLY A 91 -7.55 8.24 27.97
CA GLY A 91 -7.74 6.87 27.52
C GLY A 91 -9.20 6.61 27.16
N ALA A 92 -9.92 5.87 27.99
CA ALA A 92 -11.28 5.42 27.69
C ALA A 92 -12.28 6.56 27.43
N LEU A 93 -12.21 7.68 28.17
CA LEU A 93 -13.17 8.77 28.05
C LEU A 93 -12.93 9.64 26.81
N ILE A 94 -11.71 9.66 26.25
CA ILE A 94 -11.44 10.42 25.03
C ILE A 94 -12.25 9.85 23.85
N ILE A 95 -12.56 8.55 23.86
CA ILE A 95 -13.38 7.88 22.85
C ILE A 95 -14.79 8.46 22.82
N VAL A 96 -15.37 8.64 24.01
CA VAL A 96 -16.70 9.24 24.19
C VAL A 96 -16.67 10.72 23.81
N TYR A 97 -15.64 11.45 24.26
CA TYR A 97 -15.49 12.87 23.97
C TYR A 97 -15.34 13.17 22.47
N LEU A 98 -14.48 12.43 21.78
CA LEU A 98 -14.26 12.57 20.34
C LEU A 98 -15.39 11.97 19.50
N ASN A 99 -16.32 11.22 20.14
CA ASN A 99 -17.37 10.48 19.47
C ASN A 99 -16.82 9.69 18.26
N VAL A 100 -15.78 8.91 18.52
CA VAL A 100 -15.00 8.24 17.48
C VAL A 100 -15.91 7.31 16.67
N VAL A 101 -15.97 7.52 15.35
CA VAL A 101 -16.67 6.60 14.46
C VAL A 101 -15.99 5.22 14.48
N PRO A 102 -16.74 4.12 14.51
CA PRO A 102 -16.17 2.77 14.64
C PRO A 102 -15.17 2.39 13.55
N PHE A 103 -15.37 2.85 12.31
CA PHE A 103 -14.51 2.55 11.17
C PHE A 103 -13.64 3.75 10.83
N GLN A 104 -12.33 3.60 11.00
CA GLN A 104 -11.33 4.62 10.66
C GLN A 104 -10.28 4.06 9.72
N PRO A 105 -9.77 4.84 8.74
CA PRO A 105 -8.85 4.34 7.70
C PRO A 105 -7.49 3.86 8.24
N ARG A 106 -7.23 4.04 9.53
CA ARG A 106 -6.07 3.51 10.25
C ARG A 106 -6.29 3.54 11.75
N GLU A 107 -5.52 2.71 12.45
CA GLU A 107 -5.40 2.75 13.90
C GLU A 107 -4.86 4.12 14.33
N ARG A 108 -5.45 4.69 15.40
CA ARG A 108 -5.07 5.99 15.97
C ARG A 108 -4.61 5.86 17.41
N ASP A 109 -3.69 4.94 17.64
CA ASP A 109 -3.03 4.68 18.92
C ASP A 109 -2.40 5.95 19.54
N TYR A 110 -1.88 6.87 18.71
CA TYR A 110 -1.32 8.15 19.12
C TYR A 110 -2.30 9.03 19.92
N ALA A 111 -3.62 8.88 19.73
CA ALA A 111 -4.61 9.61 20.51
C ALA A 111 -4.63 9.19 22.00
N TYR A 112 -4.09 8.00 22.31
CA TYR A 112 -4.11 7.41 23.66
C TYR A 112 -2.77 7.50 24.38
N VAL A 113 -1.76 8.16 23.82
CA VAL A 113 -0.42 8.29 24.39
C VAL A 113 -0.45 8.83 25.83
N GLY A 114 -1.36 9.75 26.14
CA GLY A 114 -1.54 10.25 27.51
C GLY A 114 -1.88 9.14 28.51
N SER A 115 -2.72 8.17 28.11
CA SER A 115 -3.09 7.05 28.99
C SER A 115 -1.92 6.09 29.21
N PHE A 116 -1.05 5.92 28.22
CA PHE A 116 0.17 5.12 28.37
C PHE A 116 1.14 5.78 29.36
N TYR A 117 1.29 7.11 29.31
CA TYR A 117 2.05 7.84 30.32
C TYR A 117 1.48 7.67 31.73
N ALA A 118 0.16 7.78 31.89
CA ALA A 118 -0.50 7.57 33.18
C ALA A 118 -0.24 6.15 33.73
N PHE A 119 -0.34 5.13 32.88
CA PHE A 119 -0.10 3.76 33.28
C PHE A 119 1.38 3.49 33.61
N ALA A 120 2.32 4.13 32.90
CA ALA A 120 3.75 4.02 33.18
C ALA A 120 4.11 4.54 34.60
N ILE A 121 3.39 5.55 35.11
CA ILE A 121 3.53 5.98 36.52
C ILE A 121 3.21 4.83 37.45
N TRP A 122 2.12 4.10 37.21
CA TRP A 122 1.79 2.92 38.02
C TRP A 122 2.78 1.79 37.85
N ILE A 123 3.37 1.56 36.67
CA ILE A 123 4.46 0.59 36.52
C ILE A 123 5.63 0.94 37.45
N GLY A 124 6.03 2.22 37.49
CA GLY A 124 7.08 2.70 38.40
C GLY A 124 6.72 2.52 39.88
N ILE A 125 5.49 2.87 40.27
CA ILE A 125 4.99 2.64 41.64
C ILE A 125 4.87 1.13 41.96
N GLY A 126 4.64 0.29 40.95
CA GLY A 126 4.61 -1.17 41.09
C GLY A 126 5.91 -1.73 41.64
N VAL A 127 7.05 -1.13 41.26
CA VAL A 127 8.37 -1.48 41.81
C VAL A 127 8.43 -1.19 43.31
N LEU A 128 7.87 -0.07 43.77
CA LEU A 128 7.76 0.26 45.19
C LEU A 128 6.83 -0.71 45.92
N GLY A 129 5.75 -1.15 45.27
CA GLY A 129 4.84 -2.16 45.81
C GLY A 129 5.52 -3.53 46.02
N ILE A 130 6.34 -3.96 45.06
CA ILE A 130 7.16 -5.18 45.20
C ILE A 130 8.18 -5.01 46.33
N TYR A 131 8.88 -3.88 46.38
CA TYR A 131 9.81 -3.56 47.45
C TYR A 131 9.14 -3.63 48.84
N ASP A 132 7.99 -2.97 49.04
CA ASP A 132 7.25 -3.00 50.32
C ASP A 132 6.84 -4.42 50.71
N PHE A 133 6.47 -5.25 49.73
CA PHE A 133 6.12 -6.63 49.99
C PHE A 133 7.33 -7.47 50.43
N LEU A 134 8.47 -7.35 49.74
CA LEU A 134 9.70 -8.08 50.05
C LEU A 134 10.31 -7.63 51.38
N ASN A 135 10.27 -6.33 51.67
CA ASN A 135 10.84 -5.74 52.88
C ASN A 135 10.14 -6.19 54.17
N LYS A 136 8.98 -6.87 54.07
CA LYS A 136 8.34 -7.54 55.21
C LYS A 136 9.03 -8.84 55.63
N LYS A 137 9.83 -9.43 54.73
CA LYS A 137 10.47 -10.74 54.93
C LYS A 137 12.01 -10.68 54.82
N MET A 138 12.56 -9.58 54.32
CA MET A 138 13.98 -9.41 54.03
C MET A 138 14.45 -8.00 54.41
N ASN A 139 15.76 -7.77 54.47
CA ASN A 139 16.30 -6.43 54.72
C ASN A 139 16.11 -5.49 53.52
N SER A 140 16.17 -4.18 53.76
CA SER A 140 15.90 -3.15 52.75
C SER A 140 16.80 -3.24 51.52
N THR A 141 18.10 -3.51 51.71
CA THR A 141 19.06 -3.58 50.59
C THR A 141 18.75 -4.76 49.68
N ALA A 142 18.51 -5.94 50.25
CA ALA A 142 18.15 -7.13 49.48
C ALA A 142 16.77 -6.98 48.80
N SER A 143 15.81 -6.37 49.50
CA SER A 143 14.47 -6.10 48.95
C SER A 143 14.52 -5.12 47.78
N ALA A 144 15.30 -4.05 47.90
CA ALA A 144 15.50 -3.08 46.83
C ALA A 144 16.19 -3.72 45.63
N GLY A 145 17.29 -4.46 45.85
CA GLY A 145 18.01 -5.17 44.79
C GLY A 145 17.10 -6.15 44.04
N LEU A 146 16.34 -6.97 44.76
CA LEU A 146 15.44 -7.95 44.13
C LEU A 146 14.26 -7.29 43.41
N ALA A 147 13.65 -6.25 43.98
CA ALA A 147 12.58 -5.50 43.33
C ALA A 147 13.06 -4.86 42.01
N THR A 148 14.26 -4.28 42.01
CA THR A 148 14.88 -3.73 40.80
C THR A 148 15.14 -4.81 39.75
N VAL A 149 15.70 -5.96 40.13
CA VAL A 149 15.93 -7.07 39.19
C VAL A 149 14.62 -7.56 38.58
N ILE A 150 13.59 -7.80 39.39
CA ILE A 150 12.26 -8.21 38.90
C ILE A 150 11.67 -7.16 37.94
N ALA A 151 11.78 -5.89 38.30
CA ALA A 151 11.27 -4.80 37.48
C ALA A 151 12.01 -4.69 36.13
N LEU A 152 13.33 -4.91 36.10
CA LEU A 152 14.16 -4.82 34.89
C LEU A 152 13.92 -5.94 33.88
N ILE A 153 13.37 -7.10 34.30
CA ILE A 153 12.99 -8.18 33.38
C ILE A 153 12.01 -7.65 32.32
N ILE A 154 11.08 -6.77 32.72
CA ILE A 154 10.01 -6.29 31.84
C ILE A 154 10.52 -5.39 30.71
N PRO A 155 11.23 -4.27 30.95
CA PRO A 155 11.77 -3.46 29.86
C PRO A 155 12.86 -4.21 29.08
N THR A 156 13.56 -5.18 29.68
CA THR A 156 14.52 -6.03 28.95
C THR A 156 13.80 -6.93 27.96
N LEU A 157 12.71 -7.58 28.37
CA LEU A 157 11.86 -8.39 27.49
C LEU A 157 11.27 -7.51 26.37
N MET A 158 10.69 -6.36 26.72
CA MET A 158 10.14 -5.46 25.71
C MET A 158 11.21 -4.98 24.74
N ALA A 159 12.42 -4.66 25.20
CA ALA A 159 13.52 -4.29 24.31
C ALA A 159 13.91 -5.45 23.39
N ALA A 160 13.98 -6.68 23.90
CA ALA A 160 14.35 -7.86 23.11
C ALA A 160 13.30 -8.20 22.04
N GLU A 161 12.01 -8.14 22.40
CA GLU A 161 10.90 -8.46 21.49
C GLU A 161 10.72 -7.40 20.39
N ASN A 162 10.98 -6.11 20.68
CA ASN A 162 10.70 -5.01 19.73
C ASN A 162 11.93 -4.51 18.97
N TRP A 163 13.13 -5.08 19.18
CA TRP A 163 14.33 -4.47 18.58
C TRP A 163 14.34 -4.62 17.06
N ASP A 164 13.98 -5.79 16.56
CA ASP A 164 14.01 -6.15 15.15
C ASP A 164 12.87 -5.51 14.33
N ASP A 165 11.72 -5.26 14.94
CA ASP A 165 10.57 -4.63 14.29
C ASP A 165 10.56 -3.08 14.37
N HIS A 166 11.37 -2.49 15.27
CA HIS A 166 11.56 -1.03 15.38
C HIS A 166 12.83 -0.52 14.69
N ASP A 167 13.83 -1.38 14.45
CA ASP A 167 15.00 -0.96 13.70
C ASP A 167 14.62 -0.54 12.26
N ARG A 168 14.93 0.71 11.93
CA ARG A 168 14.70 1.30 10.60
C ARG A 168 16.00 1.52 9.83
N SER A 169 17.13 1.09 10.39
CA SER A 169 18.44 1.21 9.76
C SER A 169 18.44 0.49 8.40
N GLY A 170 19.01 1.12 7.39
CA GLY A 170 19.07 0.54 6.03
C GLY A 170 17.74 0.53 5.26
N ARG A 171 16.62 1.00 5.86
CA ARG A 171 15.30 1.04 5.21
C ARG A 171 15.09 2.36 4.45
N PHE A 172 15.45 2.38 3.17
CA PHE A 172 15.39 3.58 2.31
C PHE A 172 14.22 3.57 1.30
N THR A 173 13.29 2.64 1.43
CA THR A 173 12.13 2.47 0.53
C THR A 173 11.38 3.75 0.22
N ALA A 174 11.04 4.56 1.22
CA ALA A 174 10.29 5.79 1.03
C ALA A 174 11.04 6.78 0.12
N LEU A 175 12.34 6.93 0.33
CA LEU A 175 13.19 7.80 -0.48
C LEU A 175 13.36 7.23 -1.90
N GLU A 176 13.72 5.96 -2.04
CA GLU A 176 13.95 5.38 -3.37
C GLU A 176 12.69 5.33 -4.22
N VAL A 177 11.52 5.00 -3.63
CA VAL A 177 10.25 5.06 -4.33
C VAL A 177 9.93 6.50 -4.77
N ALA A 178 10.21 7.51 -3.93
CA ALA A 178 10.06 8.91 -4.31
C ALA A 178 10.97 9.29 -5.49
N LYS A 179 12.24 8.88 -5.48
CA LYS A 179 13.15 9.07 -6.62
C LYS A 179 12.60 8.40 -7.87
N ASN A 180 12.08 7.18 -7.77
CA ASN A 180 11.51 6.45 -8.91
C ASN A 180 10.30 7.17 -9.51
N TYR A 181 9.39 7.70 -8.70
CA TYR A 181 8.27 8.52 -9.16
C TYR A 181 8.74 9.79 -9.87
N LEU A 182 9.72 10.50 -9.33
CA LEU A 182 10.29 11.69 -9.97
C LEU A 182 11.00 11.31 -11.29
N ASN A 183 11.81 10.26 -11.29
CA ASN A 183 12.53 9.76 -12.47
C ASN A 183 11.64 9.09 -13.51
N SER A 184 10.37 8.82 -13.16
CA SER A 184 9.32 8.46 -14.11
C SER A 184 8.85 9.63 -14.97
N CYS A 185 9.18 10.87 -14.59
CA CYS A 185 8.72 12.05 -15.30
C CYS A 185 9.83 12.63 -16.18
N ASP A 186 9.46 13.10 -17.37
CA ASP A 186 10.34 13.93 -18.20
C ASP A 186 10.63 15.28 -17.54
N LYS A 187 11.62 16.01 -18.07
CA LYS A 187 12.08 17.29 -17.51
C LYS A 187 10.95 18.33 -17.44
N ASN A 188 10.93 19.11 -16.36
CA ASN A 188 9.96 20.19 -16.10
C ASN A 188 8.49 19.70 -16.05
N ALA A 189 8.23 18.42 -15.77
CA ALA A 189 6.87 17.90 -15.73
C ALA A 189 6.01 18.46 -14.59
N ILE A 190 4.69 18.33 -14.73
CA ILE A 190 3.73 18.39 -13.61
C ILE A 190 3.36 16.95 -13.26
N LEU A 191 3.56 16.56 -12.01
CA LEU A 191 3.18 15.24 -11.50
C LEU A 191 2.01 15.40 -10.53
N PHE A 192 0.84 14.90 -10.91
CA PHE A 192 -0.30 14.79 -10.02
C PHE A 192 -0.18 13.55 -9.14
N THR A 193 -0.30 13.76 -7.83
CA THR A 193 -0.27 12.74 -6.79
C THR A 193 -1.55 12.75 -5.98
N ASN A 194 -1.74 11.74 -5.13
CA ASN A 194 -2.95 11.61 -4.34
C ASN A 194 -2.68 11.13 -2.91
N GLY A 195 -2.77 12.06 -1.97
CA GLY A 195 -2.67 11.78 -0.54
C GLY A 195 -1.25 11.85 -0.01
N ASP A 196 -1.08 11.45 1.24
CA ASP A 196 0.13 11.76 2.00
C ASP A 196 1.28 10.79 1.68
N ASN A 197 0.96 9.51 1.46
CA ASN A 197 1.94 8.43 1.29
C ASN A 197 2.75 8.50 -0.02
N ASP A 198 2.19 9.10 -1.07
CA ASP A 198 2.94 9.35 -2.32
C ASP A 198 3.58 10.74 -2.31
N THR A 199 2.91 11.75 -1.76
CA THR A 199 3.35 13.15 -1.88
C THR A 199 4.46 13.53 -0.92
N PHE A 200 4.37 13.15 0.37
CA PHE A 200 5.35 13.62 1.35
C PHE A 200 6.77 13.08 1.12
N PRO A 201 6.96 11.81 0.71
CA PRO A 201 8.28 11.34 0.30
C PRO A 201 8.85 12.11 -0.90
N LEU A 202 8.01 12.50 -1.86
CA LEU A 202 8.43 13.32 -3.02
C LEU A 202 8.89 14.71 -2.58
N TRP A 203 8.13 15.37 -1.71
CA TRP A 203 8.54 16.65 -1.16
C TRP A 203 9.83 16.52 -0.37
N TYR A 204 9.99 15.48 0.46
CA TYR A 204 11.27 15.22 1.12
C TYR A 204 12.43 15.09 0.12
N ALA A 205 12.26 14.29 -0.93
CA ALA A 205 13.29 14.10 -1.95
C ALA A 205 13.65 15.40 -2.69
N GLN A 206 12.69 16.31 -2.90
CA GLN A 206 12.95 17.60 -3.54
C GLN A 206 13.55 18.64 -2.57
N GLU A 207 12.93 18.82 -1.41
CA GLU A 207 13.23 19.89 -0.44
C GLU A 207 14.51 19.61 0.36
N VAL A 208 14.80 18.33 0.65
CA VAL A 208 15.95 17.92 1.48
C VAL A 208 17.07 17.34 0.63
N GLU A 209 16.74 16.38 -0.25
CA GLU A 209 17.76 15.67 -1.04
C GLU A 209 18.11 16.37 -2.37
N GLY A 210 17.35 17.41 -2.76
CA GLY A 210 17.61 18.18 -3.99
C GLY A 210 17.38 17.39 -5.29
N ILE A 211 16.54 16.36 -5.26
CA ILE A 211 16.34 15.44 -6.39
C ILE A 211 15.20 15.93 -7.26
N ARG A 212 15.45 16.09 -8.57
CA ARG A 212 14.43 16.45 -9.58
C ARG A 212 13.58 17.65 -9.16
N THR A 213 14.24 18.70 -8.70
CA THR A 213 13.67 20.01 -8.33
C THR A 213 12.99 20.72 -9.50
N ASP A 214 13.12 20.19 -10.72
CA ASP A 214 12.45 20.65 -11.94
C ASP A 214 10.97 20.20 -12.04
N ILE A 215 10.56 19.17 -11.30
CA ILE A 215 9.18 18.65 -11.35
C ILE A 215 8.26 19.44 -10.40
N LYS A 216 7.08 19.82 -10.88
CA LYS A 216 6.02 20.37 -10.01
C LYS A 216 5.12 19.23 -9.50
N VAL A 217 5.27 18.88 -8.23
CA VAL A 217 4.43 17.86 -7.57
C VAL A 217 3.15 18.49 -7.02
N VAL A 218 1.99 18.06 -7.54
CA VAL A 218 0.66 18.60 -7.19
C VAL A 218 -0.20 17.52 -6.55
N ASN A 219 -0.45 17.64 -5.25
CA ASN A 219 -1.33 16.75 -4.50
C ASN A 219 -2.79 17.14 -4.69
N LEU A 220 -3.56 16.27 -5.34
CA LEU A 220 -4.96 16.52 -5.69
C LEU A 220 -5.91 16.62 -4.49
N SER A 221 -5.53 16.10 -3.32
CA SER A 221 -6.32 16.21 -2.08
C SER A 221 -6.17 17.59 -1.46
N LEU A 222 -4.96 18.15 -1.46
CA LEU A 222 -4.66 19.52 -1.03
C LEU A 222 -5.08 20.56 -2.06
N PHE A 223 -5.21 20.20 -3.33
CA PHE A 223 -5.60 21.11 -4.43
C PHE A 223 -7.05 21.63 -4.37
N ASN A 224 -7.69 21.52 -3.21
CA ASN A 224 -8.95 22.17 -2.86
C ASN A 224 -8.75 23.39 -1.93
N THR A 225 -7.56 23.59 -1.37
CA THR A 225 -7.26 24.70 -0.46
C THR A 225 -6.61 25.86 -1.21
N ASP A 226 -7.05 27.07 -0.89
CA ASP A 226 -6.60 28.29 -1.56
C ASP A 226 -5.10 28.56 -1.37
N TRP A 227 -4.57 28.36 -0.17
CA TRP A 227 -3.15 28.52 0.13
C TRP A 227 -2.26 27.57 -0.69
N TYR A 228 -2.72 26.34 -0.95
CA TYR A 228 -1.94 25.36 -1.69
C TYR A 228 -2.01 25.64 -3.20
N ILE A 229 -3.16 26.06 -3.70
CA ILE A 229 -3.29 26.55 -5.09
C ILE A 229 -2.37 27.75 -5.31
N ASP A 230 -2.35 28.72 -4.38
CA ASP A 230 -1.44 29.88 -4.42
C ASP A 230 0.05 29.44 -4.43
N GLN A 231 0.38 28.34 -3.75
CA GLN A 231 1.73 27.78 -3.77
C GLN A 231 2.08 27.14 -5.12
N MET A 232 1.16 26.38 -5.73
CA MET A 232 1.39 25.73 -7.03
C MET A 232 1.51 26.73 -8.18
N LYS A 233 0.83 27.88 -8.07
CA LYS A 233 0.94 29.02 -9.00
C LYS A 233 2.23 29.84 -8.83
N ARG A 234 3.14 29.45 -7.94
CA ARG A 234 4.47 30.05 -7.79
C ARG A 234 5.56 29.09 -8.28
N ALA A 235 6.67 29.67 -8.75
CA ALA A 235 7.87 28.90 -9.04
C ALA A 235 8.42 28.32 -7.73
N SER A 236 8.95 27.10 -7.76
CA SER A 236 9.59 26.46 -6.62
C SER A 236 10.84 25.75 -7.12
N TYR A 237 12.01 26.16 -6.63
CA TYR A 237 13.29 25.71 -7.17
C TYR A 237 13.34 25.91 -8.70
N ASP A 238 13.62 24.84 -9.45
CA ASP A 238 13.70 24.85 -10.91
C ASP A 238 12.33 24.60 -11.57
N ALA A 239 11.30 24.24 -10.81
CA ALA A 239 9.97 23.93 -11.32
C ALA A 239 9.15 25.21 -11.57
N ALA A 240 8.80 25.43 -12.83
CA ALA A 240 7.93 26.52 -13.25
C ALA A 240 6.53 26.44 -12.59
N PRO A 241 5.84 27.57 -12.36
CA PRO A 241 4.44 27.60 -11.90
C PRO A 241 3.53 26.70 -12.73
N ILE A 242 2.46 26.18 -12.14
CA ILE A 242 1.41 25.55 -12.95
C ILE A 242 0.81 26.58 -13.93
N PRO A 243 0.46 26.19 -15.17
CA PRO A 243 -0.30 27.06 -16.05
C PRO A 243 -1.72 27.19 -15.48
N SER A 244 -2.21 28.42 -15.36
CA SER A 244 -3.51 28.69 -14.73
C SER A 244 -4.00 30.06 -15.15
N SER A 245 -5.30 30.17 -15.43
CA SER A 245 -5.99 31.43 -15.76
C SER A 245 -6.84 31.96 -14.61
N LEU A 246 -7.15 31.12 -13.62
CA LEU A 246 -7.99 31.48 -12.47
C LEU A 246 -7.21 32.33 -11.47
N GLU A 247 -7.79 33.40 -10.95
CA GLU A 247 -7.17 34.25 -9.93
C GLU A 247 -7.57 33.85 -8.51
N ARG A 248 -6.91 34.39 -7.48
CA ARG A 248 -7.15 33.97 -6.08
C ARG A 248 -8.63 34.07 -5.66
N ASP A 249 -9.32 35.12 -6.10
CA ASP A 249 -10.75 35.28 -5.82
C ASP A 249 -11.61 34.20 -6.50
N ASP A 250 -11.08 33.51 -7.50
CA ASP A 250 -11.80 32.46 -8.22
C ASP A 250 -11.84 31.11 -7.51
N TYR A 251 -10.92 30.89 -6.57
CA TYR A 251 -10.76 29.63 -5.84
C TYR A 251 -10.59 29.78 -4.32
N ARG A 252 -10.64 30.99 -3.77
CA ARG A 252 -10.63 31.22 -2.32
C ARG A 252 -11.71 30.40 -1.61
N THR A 253 -11.46 30.03 -0.36
CA THR A 253 -12.40 29.23 0.46
C THR A 253 -13.85 29.73 0.33
N GLY A 254 -14.80 28.82 0.05
CA GLY A 254 -16.21 29.15 -0.19
C GLY A 254 -16.57 29.43 -1.66
N THR A 255 -15.59 29.56 -2.55
CA THR A 255 -15.78 29.87 -3.97
C THR A 255 -15.50 28.64 -4.83
N ARG A 256 -16.50 28.21 -5.60
CA ARG A 256 -16.42 27.07 -6.54
C ARG A 256 -15.89 25.77 -5.89
N ASP A 257 -16.09 25.59 -4.59
CA ASP A 257 -15.77 24.35 -3.86
C ASP A 257 -16.44 23.14 -4.52
N TYR A 258 -17.66 23.36 -5.01
CA TYR A 258 -18.41 22.43 -5.85
C TYR A 258 -19.15 23.21 -6.95
N THR A 259 -18.93 22.80 -8.20
CA THR A 259 -19.54 23.38 -9.40
C THR A 259 -20.50 22.34 -10.00
N PRO A 260 -21.83 22.49 -9.86
CA PRO A 260 -22.78 21.54 -10.43
C PRO A 260 -22.64 21.46 -11.96
N ILE A 261 -22.89 20.29 -12.52
CA ILE A 261 -22.94 20.09 -13.98
C ILE A 261 -24.40 20.19 -14.43
N GLN A 262 -24.65 21.02 -15.43
CA GLN A 262 -25.92 21.07 -16.16
C GLN A 262 -25.65 21.07 -17.66
N GLU A 263 -25.97 19.97 -18.33
CA GLU A 263 -25.68 19.79 -19.76
C GLU A 263 -26.55 20.72 -20.61
N ARG A 264 -25.91 21.67 -21.30
CA ARG A 264 -26.50 22.62 -22.25
C ARG A 264 -26.10 22.33 -23.70
N PHE A 265 -25.09 21.48 -23.88
CA PHE A 265 -24.52 21.12 -25.18
C PHE A 265 -24.56 19.60 -25.35
N GLN A 266 -24.76 19.16 -26.61
CA GLN A 266 -24.69 17.74 -26.97
C GLN A 266 -23.30 17.31 -27.45
N ASP A 267 -22.53 18.26 -27.99
CA ASP A 267 -21.20 18.02 -28.54
C ASP A 267 -20.07 18.20 -27.51
N PHE A 268 -18.85 17.84 -27.92
CA PHE A 268 -17.64 18.08 -27.14
C PHE A 268 -17.23 19.55 -27.24
N ILE A 269 -17.02 20.19 -26.08
CA ILE A 269 -16.64 21.60 -25.97
C ILE A 269 -15.19 21.72 -25.51
N GLU A 270 -14.46 22.73 -26.01
CA GLU A 270 -13.08 22.96 -25.58
C GLU A 270 -13.00 23.19 -24.07
N VAL A 271 -12.01 22.59 -23.42
CA VAL A 271 -11.79 22.76 -21.98
C VAL A 271 -11.64 24.22 -21.61
N LYS A 272 -10.94 25.01 -22.44
CA LYS A 272 -10.75 26.45 -22.25
C LYS A 272 -12.07 27.20 -22.19
N ASP A 273 -12.96 26.99 -23.16
CA ASP A 273 -14.27 27.64 -23.20
C ASP A 273 -15.13 27.28 -21.97
N VAL A 274 -15.02 26.03 -21.49
CA VAL A 274 -15.74 25.58 -20.29
C VAL A 274 -15.20 26.24 -19.02
N VAL A 275 -13.87 26.32 -18.87
CA VAL A 275 -13.25 26.99 -17.71
C VAL A 275 -13.59 28.49 -17.73
N ASP A 276 -13.50 29.16 -18.88
CA ASP A 276 -13.85 30.57 -19.05
C ASP A 276 -15.34 30.82 -18.75
N PHE A 277 -16.23 29.93 -19.17
CA PHE A 277 -17.65 29.98 -18.84
C PHE A 277 -17.89 29.86 -17.32
N ILE A 278 -17.27 28.86 -16.67
CA ILE A 278 -17.36 28.67 -15.22
C ILE A 278 -16.78 29.89 -14.49
N ASN A 279 -15.74 30.51 -15.03
CA ASN A 279 -15.12 31.67 -14.43
C ASN A 279 -15.91 32.98 -14.65
N SER A 280 -16.81 33.00 -15.64
CA SER A 280 -17.59 34.18 -15.99
C SER A 280 -18.47 34.70 -14.84
N ASN A 281 -18.53 36.03 -14.71
CA ASN A 281 -19.48 36.72 -13.84
C ASN A 281 -20.89 36.87 -14.47
N SER A 282 -21.08 36.40 -15.70
CA SER A 282 -22.36 36.47 -16.42
C SER A 282 -23.48 35.75 -15.65
N PRO A 283 -24.69 36.34 -15.57
CA PRO A 283 -25.86 35.64 -15.03
C PRO A 283 -26.17 34.32 -15.74
N LYS A 284 -25.81 34.19 -17.03
CA LYS A 284 -26.00 32.97 -17.83
C LYS A 284 -25.11 31.81 -17.38
N ALA A 285 -24.01 32.11 -16.69
CA ALA A 285 -23.08 31.12 -16.15
C ALA A 285 -23.47 30.65 -14.75
N LYS A 286 -24.62 31.11 -14.22
CA LYS A 286 -25.04 30.84 -12.85
C LYS A 286 -26.41 30.16 -12.79
N LEU A 287 -26.58 29.29 -11.79
CA LEU A 287 -27.83 28.59 -11.48
C LEU A 287 -28.25 28.86 -10.04
N ASN A 288 -29.56 28.93 -9.83
CA ASN A 288 -30.13 28.92 -8.48
C ASN A 288 -30.06 27.49 -7.94
N THR A 289 -29.31 27.32 -6.85
CA THR A 289 -29.21 26.08 -6.09
C THR A 289 -29.81 26.28 -4.69
N SER A 290 -29.98 25.20 -3.93
CA SER A 290 -30.36 25.30 -2.52
C SER A 290 -29.36 26.11 -1.67
N ALA A 291 -28.10 26.21 -2.11
CA ALA A 291 -27.04 27.02 -1.49
C ALA A 291 -26.93 28.43 -2.10
N GLY A 292 -27.92 28.87 -2.89
CA GLY A 292 -27.96 30.16 -3.57
C GLY A 292 -27.42 30.10 -5.01
N LEU A 293 -27.13 31.28 -5.56
CA LEU A 293 -26.64 31.43 -6.92
C LEU A 293 -25.19 30.91 -7.04
N ARG A 294 -24.94 29.97 -7.94
CA ARG A 294 -23.65 29.30 -8.13
C ARG A 294 -23.29 29.15 -9.60
N ASN A 295 -22.02 29.28 -9.93
CA ASN A 295 -21.51 28.93 -11.26
C ASN A 295 -21.71 27.44 -11.52
N TYR A 296 -21.87 27.05 -12.79
CA TYR A 296 -22.07 25.65 -13.18
C TYR A 296 -21.24 25.28 -14.41
N CYS A 297 -20.96 23.99 -14.55
CA CYS A 297 -20.29 23.42 -15.71
C CYS A 297 -21.35 23.05 -16.78
N PRO A 298 -21.27 23.60 -18.00
CA PRO A 298 -22.34 23.51 -18.98
C PRO A 298 -22.37 22.19 -19.78
N THR A 299 -21.41 21.28 -19.57
CA THR A 299 -21.30 20.03 -20.33
C THR A 299 -20.46 19.01 -19.58
N LYS A 300 -20.68 17.71 -19.87
CA LYS A 300 -19.77 16.64 -19.45
C LYS A 300 -18.73 16.29 -20.50
N LYS A 301 -18.97 16.66 -21.76
CA LYS A 301 -18.16 16.26 -22.92
C LYS A 301 -17.13 17.34 -23.21
N LEU A 302 -15.87 17.04 -22.94
CA LEU A 302 -14.76 17.97 -23.05
C LEU A 302 -13.76 17.51 -24.11
N LYS A 303 -13.20 18.46 -24.85
CA LYS A 303 -12.11 18.21 -25.79
C LYS A 303 -10.94 19.16 -25.56
N LEU A 304 -9.76 18.69 -25.94
CA LEU A 304 -8.55 19.50 -26.09
C LEU A 304 -8.10 19.38 -27.54
N THR A 305 -8.11 20.50 -28.26
CA THR A 305 -7.48 20.58 -29.59
C THR A 305 -5.98 20.33 -29.48
N VAL A 306 -5.44 19.53 -30.39
CA VAL A 306 -4.02 19.16 -30.45
C VAL A 306 -3.33 19.94 -31.57
N ASN A 307 -2.23 20.62 -31.26
CA ASN A 307 -1.34 21.14 -32.28
C ASN A 307 -0.40 20.00 -32.71
N GLU A 308 -0.58 19.49 -33.93
CA GLU A 308 0.17 18.33 -34.44
C GLU A 308 1.69 18.56 -34.46
N GLU A 309 2.15 19.76 -34.83
CA GLU A 309 3.58 20.07 -34.90
C GLU A 309 4.24 20.01 -33.51
N ILE A 310 3.59 20.59 -32.50
CA ILE A 310 4.08 20.53 -31.11
C ILE A 310 3.94 19.10 -30.56
N ALA A 311 2.81 18.45 -30.80
CA ALA A 311 2.54 17.09 -30.34
C ALA A 311 3.57 16.07 -30.86
N LYS A 312 4.07 16.22 -32.08
CA LYS A 312 5.14 15.37 -32.63
C LYS A 312 6.46 15.50 -31.86
N THR A 313 6.76 16.65 -31.28
CA THR A 313 7.94 16.80 -30.39
C THR A 313 7.73 16.13 -29.03
N PHE A 314 6.47 15.89 -28.65
CA PHE A 314 6.07 15.31 -27.38
C PHE A 314 5.92 13.78 -27.44
N VAL A 315 5.55 13.24 -28.60
CA VAL A 315 5.18 11.83 -28.82
C VAL A 315 6.31 11.05 -29.50
N PRO A 316 6.63 9.82 -29.03
CA PRO A 316 7.61 8.95 -29.70
C PRO A 316 7.26 8.69 -31.16
N GLU A 317 8.29 8.57 -32.02
CA GLU A 317 8.12 8.38 -33.47
C GLU A 317 7.14 7.24 -33.82
N GLU A 318 7.19 6.11 -33.08
CA GLU A 318 6.31 4.96 -33.29
C GLU A 318 4.80 5.27 -33.13
N TYR A 319 4.46 6.34 -32.40
CA TYR A 319 3.08 6.75 -32.11
C TYR A 319 2.68 8.05 -32.80
N GLN A 320 3.57 8.74 -33.52
CA GLN A 320 3.25 10.02 -34.16
C GLN A 320 2.12 9.89 -35.19
N ASN A 321 2.06 8.78 -35.92
CA ASN A 321 0.99 8.50 -36.89
C ASN A 321 -0.39 8.24 -36.24
N ARG A 322 -0.45 8.19 -34.91
CA ARG A 322 -1.68 7.95 -34.13
C ARG A 322 -2.14 9.21 -33.38
N ILE A 323 -1.43 10.32 -33.52
CA ILE A 323 -1.83 11.59 -32.91
C ILE A 323 -3.23 11.94 -33.42
N VAL A 324 -4.11 12.28 -32.48
CA VAL A 324 -5.48 12.71 -32.79
C VAL A 324 -5.54 14.23 -32.88
N ASP A 325 -6.44 14.74 -33.71
CA ASP A 325 -6.71 16.19 -33.80
C ASP A 325 -7.27 16.75 -32.48
N GLU A 326 -8.03 15.93 -31.75
CA GLU A 326 -8.74 16.33 -30.53
C GLU A 326 -8.72 15.19 -29.50
N VAL A 327 -8.22 15.46 -28.29
CA VAL A 327 -8.36 14.55 -27.14
C VAL A 327 -9.75 14.74 -26.54
N LYS A 328 -10.61 13.72 -26.67
CA LYS A 328 -12.01 13.75 -26.22
C LYS A 328 -12.22 12.91 -24.97
N PHE A 329 -12.78 13.52 -23.93
CA PHE A 329 -13.04 12.87 -22.64
C PHE A 329 -14.36 13.32 -22.02
N LYS A 330 -14.86 12.54 -21.05
CA LYS A 330 -16.16 12.78 -20.42
C LYS A 330 -16.05 12.80 -18.90
N LEU A 331 -16.50 13.90 -18.30
CA LEU A 331 -16.63 14.02 -16.85
C LEU A 331 -17.73 13.10 -16.31
N LYS A 332 -17.46 12.49 -15.15
CA LYS A 332 -18.39 11.66 -14.40
C LYS A 332 -19.00 12.45 -13.23
N GLY A 333 -20.18 12.03 -12.75
CA GLY A 333 -20.87 12.65 -11.63
C GLY A 333 -21.81 13.81 -12.01
N SER A 334 -22.29 14.50 -10.98
CA SER A 334 -23.25 15.63 -11.07
C SER A 334 -22.61 16.99 -10.86
N GLY A 335 -21.29 17.05 -10.65
CA GLY A 335 -20.55 18.28 -10.43
C GLY A 335 -19.04 18.07 -10.45
N VAL A 336 -18.31 19.18 -10.46
CA VAL A 336 -16.86 19.26 -10.48
C VAL A 336 -16.41 19.91 -9.17
N PHE A 337 -15.60 19.21 -8.39
CA PHE A 337 -14.96 19.77 -7.20
C PHE A 337 -13.81 20.70 -7.59
N LYS A 338 -13.45 21.61 -6.68
CA LYS A 338 -12.41 22.62 -6.93
C LYS A 338 -11.11 22.02 -7.45
N ASN A 339 -10.57 20.97 -6.83
CA ASN A 339 -9.35 20.32 -7.31
C ASN A 339 -9.44 19.92 -8.79
N LYS A 340 -10.55 19.32 -9.23
CA LYS A 340 -10.77 18.94 -10.63
C LYS A 340 -10.94 20.16 -11.53
N LEU A 341 -11.60 21.22 -11.05
CA LEU A 341 -11.69 22.48 -11.79
C LEU A 341 -10.30 23.08 -12.04
N LEU A 342 -9.39 23.02 -11.07
CA LEU A 342 -8.02 23.50 -11.25
C LEU A 342 -7.21 22.61 -12.19
N VAL A 343 -7.44 21.28 -12.22
CA VAL A 343 -6.82 20.43 -13.26
C VAL A 343 -7.38 20.80 -14.65
N LEU A 344 -8.67 21.09 -14.78
CA LEU A 344 -9.24 21.60 -16.03
C LEU A 344 -8.64 22.95 -16.43
N ASP A 345 -8.37 23.85 -15.48
CA ASP A 345 -7.71 25.14 -15.73
C ASP A 345 -6.25 24.95 -16.22
N ILE A 346 -5.52 23.99 -15.65
CA ILE A 346 -4.20 23.58 -16.15
C ILE A 346 -4.32 23.10 -17.61
N LEU A 347 -5.29 22.23 -17.90
CA LEU A 347 -5.52 21.72 -19.26
C LEU A 347 -6.00 22.81 -20.24
N ALA A 348 -6.78 23.79 -19.79
CA ALA A 348 -7.21 24.95 -20.59
C ALA A 348 -6.05 25.85 -21.04
N ASN A 349 -4.92 25.77 -20.32
CA ASN A 349 -3.70 26.54 -20.57
C ASN A 349 -2.52 25.62 -20.93
N PHE A 350 -2.79 24.37 -21.32
CA PHE A 350 -1.80 23.39 -21.72
C PHE A 350 -1.68 23.33 -23.25
N ASN A 351 -0.45 23.42 -23.75
CA ASN A 351 -0.12 23.49 -25.17
C ASN A 351 0.86 22.38 -25.61
N TRP A 352 0.94 21.26 -24.88
CA TRP A 352 1.84 20.14 -25.17
C TRP A 352 3.35 20.43 -25.07
N GLU A 353 3.76 21.56 -24.47
CA GLU A 353 5.18 21.86 -24.21
C GLU A 353 5.69 21.33 -22.86
N ARG A 354 4.79 21.14 -21.89
CA ARG A 354 5.12 20.73 -20.51
C ARG A 354 4.43 19.41 -20.13
N PRO A 355 5.15 18.30 -19.96
CA PRO A 355 4.54 17.01 -19.68
C PRO A 355 3.65 17.00 -18.43
N ILE A 356 2.48 16.39 -18.54
CA ILE A 356 1.56 16.14 -17.42
C ILE A 356 1.54 14.64 -17.13
N TYR A 357 1.80 14.30 -15.88
CA TYR A 357 1.82 12.93 -15.37
C TYR A 357 0.85 12.76 -14.20
N PHE A 358 0.36 11.54 -14.03
CA PHE A 358 -0.40 11.09 -12.88
C PHE A 358 0.34 9.91 -12.24
N ALA A 359 0.63 9.98 -10.95
CA ALA A 359 1.20 8.84 -10.24
C ALA A 359 0.26 7.62 -10.33
N ILE A 360 0.82 6.40 -10.39
CA ILE A 360 0.02 5.18 -10.49
C ILE A 360 -0.92 4.94 -9.29
N THR A 361 -0.69 5.64 -8.17
CA THR A 361 -1.50 5.66 -6.95
C THR A 361 -2.73 6.56 -7.05
N VAL A 362 -2.81 7.43 -8.07
CA VAL A 362 -3.97 8.29 -8.27
C VAL A 362 -5.17 7.44 -8.68
N GLY A 363 -6.26 7.53 -7.92
CA GLY A 363 -7.48 6.79 -8.21
C GLY A 363 -8.17 7.24 -9.50
N LYS A 364 -8.85 6.30 -10.18
CA LYS A 364 -9.50 6.53 -11.49
C LYS A 364 -10.48 7.72 -11.52
N ASP A 365 -11.13 8.02 -10.39
CA ASP A 365 -12.03 9.17 -10.28
C ASP A 365 -11.34 10.52 -10.51
N ASN A 366 -10.03 10.59 -10.30
CA ASN A 366 -9.20 11.77 -10.50
C ASN A 366 -8.61 11.86 -11.91
N PHE A 367 -8.74 10.83 -12.75
CA PHE A 367 -8.31 10.88 -14.16
C PHE A 367 -9.26 11.70 -15.05
N MET A 368 -10.46 12.00 -14.54
CA MET A 368 -11.47 12.84 -15.23
C MET A 368 -11.94 12.33 -16.60
N GLY A 369 -11.68 11.07 -16.95
CA GLY A 369 -12.01 10.49 -18.25
C GLY A 369 -10.84 10.46 -19.24
N LEU A 370 -9.63 10.85 -18.83
CA LEU A 370 -8.42 10.89 -19.65
C LEU A 370 -7.69 9.55 -19.74
N GLU A 371 -8.17 8.50 -19.05
CA GLU A 371 -7.49 7.20 -18.94
C GLU A 371 -7.13 6.55 -20.30
N ASN A 372 -7.90 6.83 -21.35
CA ASN A 372 -7.68 6.33 -22.70
C ASN A 372 -6.51 6.99 -23.43
N TYR A 373 -5.95 8.06 -22.87
CA TYR A 373 -4.86 8.87 -23.39
C TYR A 373 -3.64 8.81 -22.47
N PHE A 374 -3.55 7.77 -21.64
CA PHE A 374 -2.44 7.55 -20.75
C PHE A 374 -1.40 6.63 -21.38
N GLN A 375 -0.14 6.95 -21.14
CA GLN A 375 1.00 6.10 -21.41
C GLN A 375 1.72 5.82 -20.10
N LEU A 376 1.87 4.56 -19.72
CA LEU A 376 2.63 4.16 -18.54
C LEU A 376 4.12 4.29 -18.83
N GLU A 377 4.82 5.09 -18.02
CA GLU A 377 6.26 5.28 -18.09
C GLU A 377 6.88 5.29 -16.68
N GLY A 378 7.40 4.16 -16.19
CA GLY A 378 7.87 3.97 -14.82
C GLY A 378 6.71 3.78 -13.82
N LEU A 379 6.63 4.66 -12.82
CA LEU A 379 5.58 4.73 -11.80
C LEU A 379 4.56 5.86 -12.08
N ALA A 380 4.51 6.38 -13.30
CA ALA A 380 3.60 7.45 -13.67
C ALA A 380 2.92 7.22 -15.03
N TYR A 381 1.69 7.70 -15.16
CA TYR A 381 0.94 7.76 -16.40
C TYR A 381 1.09 9.14 -17.03
N ARG A 382 1.73 9.22 -18.19
CA ARG A 382 1.84 10.44 -19.00
C ARG A 382 0.57 10.66 -19.80
N LEU A 383 0.05 11.89 -19.82
CA LEU A 383 -1.00 12.29 -20.75
C LEU A 383 -0.41 12.48 -22.15
N VAL A 384 -0.96 11.79 -23.16
CA VAL A 384 -0.49 11.82 -24.56
C VAL A 384 -1.64 12.09 -25.55
N PRO A 385 -1.40 12.72 -26.70
CA PRO A 385 -2.45 13.09 -27.66
C PRO A 385 -2.79 11.95 -28.63
N TYR A 386 -2.87 10.72 -28.14
CA TYR A 386 -3.30 9.56 -28.92
C TYR A 386 -3.97 8.55 -28.00
N SER A 387 -4.88 7.74 -28.56
CA SER A 387 -5.55 6.69 -27.79
C SER A 387 -5.23 5.34 -28.38
N VAL A 388 -4.66 4.46 -27.55
CA VAL A 388 -4.43 3.06 -27.91
C VAL A 388 -5.00 2.20 -26.79
N PRO A 389 -5.89 1.25 -27.10
CA PRO A 389 -6.32 0.26 -26.13
C PRO A 389 -5.10 -0.47 -25.57
N SER A 390 -4.96 -0.50 -24.24
CA SER A 390 -3.90 -1.30 -23.63
C SER A 390 -4.18 -2.78 -23.91
N PRO A 391 -3.22 -3.56 -24.45
CA PRO A 391 -3.44 -4.97 -24.76
C PRO A 391 -3.85 -5.82 -23.55
N ASP A 392 -3.39 -5.42 -22.36
CA ASP A 392 -3.69 -6.05 -21.07
C ASP A 392 -5.03 -5.58 -20.44
N GLY A 393 -5.76 -4.67 -21.10
CA GLY A 393 -6.98 -4.06 -20.58
C GLY A 393 -6.79 -3.12 -19.38
N GLN A 394 -5.55 -2.86 -18.96
CA GLN A 394 -5.22 -1.97 -17.86
C GLN A 394 -5.14 -0.50 -18.29
N THR A 395 -5.00 0.40 -17.32
CA THR A 395 -4.89 1.84 -17.58
C THR A 395 -3.58 2.16 -18.30
N GLY A 396 -3.70 2.85 -19.43
CA GLY A 396 -2.60 3.42 -20.21
C GLY A 396 -1.72 2.39 -20.94
N ILE A 397 -1.25 2.73 -22.13
CA ILE A 397 -0.34 1.87 -22.91
C ILE A 397 1.09 1.90 -22.34
N VAL A 398 1.79 0.78 -22.37
CA VAL A 398 3.19 0.69 -21.91
C VAL A 398 4.16 1.31 -22.92
N HIS A 399 4.98 2.29 -22.49
CA HIS A 399 6.13 2.75 -23.27
C HIS A 399 7.34 1.83 -23.04
N THR A 400 7.52 0.81 -23.87
CA THR A 400 8.51 -0.27 -23.61
C THR A 400 9.93 0.25 -23.38
N GLU A 401 10.44 1.18 -24.18
CA GLU A 401 11.82 1.69 -24.03
C GLU A 401 12.05 2.43 -22.71
N LYS A 402 11.25 3.48 -22.42
CA LYS A 402 11.33 4.22 -21.16
C LYS A 402 11.05 3.34 -19.95
N MET A 403 10.08 2.44 -20.04
CA MET A 403 9.76 1.51 -18.95
C MET A 403 10.93 0.59 -18.66
N TYR A 404 11.55 0.01 -19.68
CA TYR A 404 12.71 -0.87 -19.51
C TYR A 404 13.89 -0.11 -18.93
N ASP A 405 14.24 1.05 -19.49
CA ASP A 405 15.34 1.87 -18.96
C ASP A 405 15.12 2.25 -17.49
N ARG A 406 13.90 2.66 -17.14
CA ARG A 406 13.57 3.05 -15.77
C ARG A 406 13.54 1.86 -14.82
N LEU A 407 12.70 0.86 -15.07
CA LEU A 407 12.50 -0.27 -14.15
C LEU A 407 13.75 -1.16 -14.05
N VAL A 408 14.41 -1.44 -15.18
CA VAL A 408 15.49 -2.43 -15.22
C VAL A 408 16.85 -1.77 -14.94
N ASN A 409 17.12 -0.60 -15.52
CA ASN A 409 18.46 0.00 -15.46
C ASN A 409 18.64 1.06 -14.36
N GLN A 410 17.57 1.77 -13.95
CA GLN A 410 17.70 2.97 -13.11
C GLN A 410 17.06 2.86 -11.73
N PHE A 411 15.94 2.15 -11.58
CA PHE A 411 15.18 2.15 -10.34
C PHE A 411 15.84 1.31 -9.26
N GLU A 412 15.83 1.86 -8.05
CA GLU A 412 16.23 1.20 -6.82
C GLU A 412 15.04 1.10 -5.87
N TRP A 413 15.04 0.09 -5.00
CA TRP A 413 13.87 -0.22 -4.16
C TRP A 413 14.15 -0.12 -2.66
N GLY A 414 15.27 0.49 -2.27
CA GLY A 414 15.54 0.87 -0.89
C GLY A 414 15.64 -0.29 0.10
N GLY A 415 16.11 -1.45 -0.37
CA GLY A 415 16.38 -2.64 0.44
C GLY A 415 15.30 -3.73 0.39
N LEU A 416 14.27 -3.62 -0.46
CA LEU A 416 13.20 -4.63 -0.58
C LEU A 416 13.66 -6.01 -1.08
N ASN A 417 14.95 -6.16 -1.40
CA ASN A 417 15.63 -7.40 -1.72
C ASN A 417 16.54 -7.93 -0.60
N ASN A 418 16.54 -7.29 0.58
CA ASN A 418 17.36 -7.65 1.71
C ASN A 418 16.52 -8.30 2.83
N PRO A 419 16.68 -9.61 3.09
CA PRO A 419 15.93 -10.33 4.14
C PRO A 419 16.31 -9.95 5.57
N ASP A 420 17.45 -9.29 5.77
CA ASP A 420 17.85 -8.83 7.10
C ASP A 420 17.02 -7.62 7.55
N LEU A 421 16.50 -6.83 6.61
CA LEU A 421 15.69 -5.65 6.89
C LEU A 421 14.23 -6.01 7.20
N TYR A 422 13.57 -5.19 8.01
CA TYR A 422 12.15 -5.34 8.29
C TYR A 422 11.31 -4.34 7.48
N PHE A 423 10.36 -4.86 6.72
CA PHE A 423 9.37 -4.08 5.99
C PHE A 423 7.98 -4.37 6.54
N ASP A 424 7.36 -3.33 7.09
CA ASP A 424 5.98 -3.40 7.57
C ASP A 424 4.98 -3.56 6.42
N GLU A 425 3.72 -3.86 6.78
CA GLU A 425 2.60 -3.96 5.81
C GLU A 425 2.51 -2.76 4.87
N THR A 426 2.78 -1.55 5.36
CA THR A 426 2.64 -0.34 4.57
C THR A 426 3.71 -0.24 3.48
N ASN A 427 4.93 -0.69 3.76
CA ASN A 427 6.00 -0.80 2.77
C ASN A 427 5.69 -1.88 1.73
N THR A 428 5.32 -3.08 2.19
CA THR A 428 5.14 -4.24 1.32
C THR A 428 3.89 -4.15 0.45
N ARG A 429 2.83 -3.46 0.90
CA ARG A 429 1.59 -3.26 0.12
C ARG A 429 1.85 -2.60 -1.23
N MET A 430 2.80 -1.67 -1.35
CA MET A 430 3.06 -0.97 -2.61
C MET A 430 3.69 -1.88 -3.68
N VAL A 431 4.35 -2.96 -3.28
CA VAL A 431 5.05 -3.89 -4.18
C VAL A 431 4.10 -4.56 -5.17
N MET A 432 2.81 -4.67 -4.84
CA MET A 432 1.81 -5.17 -5.79
C MET A 432 1.74 -4.32 -7.07
N ASN A 433 1.85 -3.00 -6.94
CA ASN A 433 1.85 -2.08 -8.08
C ASN A 433 3.15 -2.19 -8.87
N PHE A 434 4.28 -2.38 -8.18
CA PHE A 434 5.60 -2.50 -8.82
C PHE A 434 5.69 -3.79 -9.64
N ARG A 435 5.34 -4.94 -9.03
CA ARG A 435 5.27 -6.24 -9.73
C ARG A 435 4.33 -6.19 -10.94
N ASN A 436 3.18 -5.52 -10.80
CA ASN A 436 2.28 -5.29 -11.92
C ASN A 436 2.95 -4.49 -13.05
N ASN A 437 3.70 -3.43 -12.75
CA ASN A 437 4.38 -2.66 -13.80
C ASN A 437 5.49 -3.46 -14.49
N TYR A 438 6.24 -4.29 -13.76
CA TYR A 438 7.21 -5.21 -14.37
C TYR A 438 6.54 -6.24 -15.27
N SER A 439 5.45 -6.88 -14.83
CA SER A 439 4.76 -7.88 -15.65
C SER A 439 4.12 -7.26 -16.89
N ARG A 440 3.55 -6.05 -16.78
CA ARG A 440 3.03 -5.28 -17.92
C ARG A 440 4.13 -4.94 -18.94
N LEU A 441 5.33 -4.56 -18.47
CA LEU A 441 6.47 -4.33 -19.34
C LEU A 441 6.91 -5.63 -20.05
N ALA A 442 7.06 -6.72 -19.31
CA ALA A 442 7.47 -8.00 -19.87
C ALA A 442 6.47 -8.53 -20.91
N GLU A 443 5.15 -8.43 -20.66
CA GLU A 443 4.13 -8.77 -21.65
C GLU A 443 4.24 -7.86 -22.89
N ALA A 444 4.40 -6.55 -22.72
CA ALA A 444 4.54 -5.64 -23.87
C ALA A 444 5.80 -5.92 -24.71
N LEU A 445 6.92 -6.30 -24.08
CA LEU A 445 8.15 -6.71 -24.76
C LEU A 445 7.96 -8.04 -25.49
N TYR A 446 7.33 -9.03 -24.84
CA TYR A 446 6.98 -10.31 -25.44
C TYR A 446 6.10 -10.14 -26.68
N GLN A 447 5.07 -9.29 -26.61
CA GLN A 447 4.19 -9.00 -27.76
C GLN A 447 4.92 -8.28 -28.91
N LYS A 448 5.99 -7.52 -28.61
CA LYS A 448 6.89 -6.93 -29.62
C LYS A 448 7.92 -7.94 -30.15
N GLY A 449 8.01 -9.14 -29.58
CA GLY A 449 9.00 -10.16 -29.95
C GLY A 449 10.37 -9.99 -29.29
N ASP A 450 10.55 -9.05 -28.37
CA ASP A 450 11.80 -8.86 -27.62
C ASP A 450 11.81 -9.76 -26.37
N THR A 451 12.03 -11.05 -26.61
CA THR A 451 11.99 -12.08 -25.55
C THR A 451 13.13 -11.92 -24.55
N THR A 452 14.31 -11.46 -24.99
CA THR A 452 15.47 -11.26 -24.12
C THR A 452 15.17 -10.22 -23.05
N LYS A 453 14.71 -9.02 -23.44
CA LYS A 453 14.36 -7.98 -22.47
C LYS A 453 13.15 -8.35 -21.63
N ALA A 454 12.22 -9.13 -22.17
CA ALA A 454 11.08 -9.62 -21.40
C ALA A 454 11.56 -10.52 -20.24
N ILE A 455 12.45 -11.47 -20.49
CA ILE A 455 13.03 -12.35 -19.47
C ILE A 455 13.81 -11.54 -18.43
N GLU A 456 14.69 -10.63 -18.86
CA GLU A 456 15.45 -9.76 -17.96
C GLU A 456 14.55 -8.91 -17.06
N THR A 457 13.43 -8.42 -17.59
CA THR A 457 12.44 -7.66 -16.82
C THR A 457 11.81 -8.50 -15.72
N LEU A 458 11.44 -9.76 -16.01
CA LEU A 458 10.88 -10.67 -15.02
C LEU A 458 11.92 -11.07 -13.97
N ASP A 459 13.15 -11.37 -14.41
CA ASP A 459 14.26 -11.75 -13.53
C ASP A 459 14.56 -10.60 -12.55
N LYS A 460 14.62 -9.37 -13.05
CA LYS A 460 14.79 -8.16 -12.23
C LYS A 460 13.66 -8.01 -11.21
N CYS A 461 12.41 -8.22 -11.62
CA CYS A 461 11.27 -8.15 -10.69
C CYS A 461 11.37 -9.16 -9.54
N ILE A 462 11.78 -10.40 -9.81
CA ILE A 462 11.92 -11.43 -8.78
C ILE A 462 13.13 -11.17 -7.89
N ALA A 463 14.22 -10.64 -8.45
CA ALA A 463 15.41 -10.28 -7.68
C ALA A 463 15.18 -9.08 -6.76
N GLU A 464 14.43 -8.07 -7.19
CA GLU A 464 14.13 -6.88 -6.38
C GLU A 464 13.07 -7.13 -5.30
N PHE A 465 12.19 -8.09 -5.53
CA PHE A 465 11.09 -8.43 -4.62
C PHE A 465 11.03 -9.95 -4.39
N PRO A 466 12.01 -10.53 -3.69
CA PRO A 466 12.02 -11.96 -3.40
C PRO A 466 10.91 -12.32 -2.38
N ASN A 467 10.46 -13.58 -2.38
CA ASN A 467 9.29 -14.03 -1.59
C ASN A 467 9.52 -13.98 -0.08
N ASP A 468 10.78 -14.15 0.35
CA ASP A 468 11.22 -14.12 1.75
C ASP A 468 11.16 -12.72 2.36
N VAL A 469 11.29 -11.67 1.55
CA VAL A 469 11.09 -10.28 1.99
C VAL A 469 9.65 -9.83 1.76
N VAL A 470 9.11 -10.11 0.57
CA VAL A 470 7.76 -9.68 0.17
C VAL A 470 7.02 -10.85 -0.45
N ARG A 471 6.03 -11.36 0.27
CA ARG A 471 5.20 -12.48 -0.16
C ARG A 471 4.65 -12.29 -1.58
N LEU A 472 4.69 -13.36 -2.38
CA LEU A 472 4.08 -13.42 -3.70
C LEU A 472 2.55 -13.38 -3.57
N SER A 473 1.93 -12.38 -4.20
CA SER A 473 0.48 -12.21 -4.23
C SER A 473 -0.08 -12.63 -5.58
N TYR A 474 -1.40 -12.49 -5.76
CA TYR A 474 -2.08 -12.70 -7.05
C TYR A 474 -1.38 -12.00 -8.25
N PHE A 475 -0.71 -10.87 -8.01
CA PHE A 475 0.03 -10.11 -9.03
C PHE A 475 1.28 -10.82 -9.56
N ALA A 476 1.70 -11.95 -8.97
CA ALA A 476 2.76 -12.79 -9.50
C ALA A 476 2.29 -13.81 -10.55
N LEU A 477 0.97 -14.03 -10.70
CA LEU A 477 0.44 -14.96 -11.71
C LEU A 477 0.85 -14.58 -13.15
N PRO A 478 0.77 -13.30 -13.58
CA PRO A 478 1.25 -12.92 -14.91
C PRO A 478 2.76 -13.16 -15.09
N ILE A 479 3.56 -13.03 -14.03
CA ILE A 479 5.00 -13.29 -14.06
C ILE A 479 5.26 -14.77 -14.32
N ILE A 480 4.56 -15.66 -13.61
CA ILE A 480 4.64 -17.12 -13.81
C ILE A 480 4.26 -17.49 -15.24
N ASP A 481 3.10 -17.00 -15.71
CA ASP A 481 2.59 -17.28 -17.06
C ASP A 481 3.57 -16.82 -18.15
N LEU A 482 4.15 -15.63 -17.99
CA LEU A 482 5.13 -15.09 -18.93
C LEU A 482 6.43 -15.91 -18.97
N TYR A 483 6.96 -16.37 -17.85
CA TYR A 483 8.14 -17.26 -17.86
C TYR A 483 7.89 -18.50 -18.72
N TYR A 484 6.72 -19.14 -18.59
CA TYR A 484 6.38 -20.29 -19.43
C TYR A 484 6.22 -19.92 -20.91
N LYS A 485 5.53 -18.82 -21.24
CA LYS A 485 5.41 -18.32 -22.62
C LYS A 485 6.77 -18.02 -23.26
N LEU A 486 7.74 -17.57 -22.47
CA LEU A 486 9.10 -17.25 -22.90
C LEU A 486 10.02 -18.49 -22.96
N GLY A 487 9.55 -19.66 -22.54
CA GLY A 487 10.34 -20.90 -22.51
C GLY A 487 11.21 -21.08 -21.27
N GLU A 488 11.12 -20.18 -20.28
CA GLU A 488 11.87 -20.22 -19.02
C GLU A 488 11.15 -21.10 -17.98
N THR A 489 10.91 -22.37 -18.34
CA THR A 489 10.11 -23.32 -17.54
C THR A 489 10.64 -23.47 -16.11
N GLU A 490 11.95 -23.57 -15.92
CA GLU A 490 12.53 -23.75 -14.58
C GLU A 490 12.23 -22.59 -13.64
N LYS A 491 12.35 -21.35 -14.14
CA LYS A 491 12.06 -20.14 -13.37
C LYS A 491 10.57 -20.02 -13.07
N GLY A 492 9.72 -20.28 -14.08
CA GLY A 492 8.27 -20.33 -13.91
C GLY A 492 7.84 -21.35 -12.86
N SER A 493 8.41 -22.55 -12.88
CA SER A 493 8.11 -23.62 -11.93
C SER A 493 8.59 -23.31 -10.52
N LYS A 494 9.73 -22.63 -10.36
CA LYS A 494 10.19 -22.18 -9.04
C LYS A 494 9.19 -21.22 -8.39
N VAL A 495 8.77 -20.17 -9.10
CA VAL A 495 7.83 -19.17 -8.57
C VAL A 495 6.45 -19.80 -8.33
N LEU A 496 6.00 -20.66 -9.24
CA LEU A 496 4.73 -21.40 -9.13
C LEU A 496 4.71 -22.30 -7.89
N ALA A 497 5.73 -23.13 -7.69
CA ALA A 497 5.80 -24.04 -6.55
C ALA A 497 5.83 -23.29 -5.22
N THR A 498 6.58 -22.19 -5.12
CA THR A 498 6.58 -21.32 -3.93
C THR A 498 5.19 -20.75 -3.65
N MET A 499 4.48 -20.24 -4.67
CA MET A 499 3.12 -19.75 -4.46
C MET A 499 2.13 -20.85 -4.07
N ILE A 500 2.27 -22.05 -4.62
CA ILE A 500 1.43 -23.19 -4.26
C ILE A 500 1.62 -23.53 -2.78
N ASP A 501 2.86 -23.71 -2.36
CA ASP A 501 3.20 -24.08 -0.98
C ASP A 501 2.71 -23.04 0.04
N ASP A 502 2.97 -21.75 -0.22
CA ASP A 502 2.52 -20.64 0.63
C ASP A 502 0.99 -20.62 0.80
N ASN A 503 0.25 -20.84 -0.31
CA ASN A 503 -1.22 -20.77 -0.28
C ASN A 503 -1.86 -22.07 0.23
N LEU A 504 -1.23 -23.23 0.01
CA LEU A 504 -1.67 -24.50 0.60
C LEU A 504 -1.46 -24.51 2.12
N THR A 505 -0.32 -23.98 2.58
CA THR A 505 -0.07 -23.77 4.01
C THR A 505 -1.08 -22.82 4.60
N GLU A 506 -1.38 -21.69 3.93
CA GLU A 506 -2.40 -20.75 4.39
C GLU A 506 -3.79 -21.37 4.46
N ILE A 507 -4.28 -22.05 3.42
CA ILE A 507 -5.63 -22.61 3.44
C ILE A 507 -5.79 -23.70 4.51
N LYS A 508 -4.76 -24.54 4.73
CA LYS A 508 -4.74 -25.55 5.79
C LYS A 508 -4.80 -24.86 7.17
N TYR A 509 -3.94 -23.85 7.39
CA TYR A 509 -3.94 -23.07 8.63
C TYR A 509 -5.28 -22.36 8.90
N LEU A 510 -5.89 -21.74 7.88
CA LEU A 510 -7.15 -21.01 8.01
C LEU A 510 -8.34 -21.92 8.36
N LYS A 511 -8.33 -23.17 7.89
CA LYS A 511 -9.42 -24.13 8.13
C LYS A 511 -9.42 -24.72 9.54
N GLU A 512 -8.29 -24.67 10.22
CA GLU A 512 -8.11 -25.17 11.58
C GLU A 512 -8.54 -24.16 12.66
N PHE A 513 -8.99 -22.97 12.27
CA PHE A 513 -9.59 -22.03 13.23
C PHE A 513 -10.98 -22.50 13.67
N ASP A 514 -11.18 -22.63 14.98
CA ASP A 514 -12.49 -22.93 15.58
C ASP A 514 -13.54 -21.85 15.26
N ARG A 515 -13.11 -20.59 15.27
CA ARG A 515 -13.96 -19.40 15.10
C ARG A 515 -13.11 -18.18 14.79
N GLY A 516 -13.69 -17.23 14.08
CA GLY A 516 -13.03 -15.96 13.82
C GLY A 516 -13.70 -15.13 12.73
N SER A 517 -13.52 -13.82 12.83
CA SER A 517 -13.94 -12.83 11.83
C SER A 517 -12.92 -12.78 10.68
N GLY A 518 -13.39 -12.52 9.47
CA GLY A 518 -12.55 -12.44 8.26
C GLY A 518 -12.09 -13.80 7.70
N LEU A 519 -12.18 -14.90 8.47
CA LEU A 519 -11.71 -16.23 8.03
C LEU A 519 -12.36 -16.70 6.73
N LYS A 520 -13.69 -16.61 6.60
CA LYS A 520 -14.40 -17.01 5.36
C LYS A 520 -13.93 -16.22 4.13
N GLN A 521 -13.62 -14.93 4.31
CA GLN A 521 -13.11 -14.09 3.23
C GLN A 521 -11.69 -14.50 2.85
N ASN A 522 -10.81 -14.72 3.83
CA ASN A 522 -9.44 -15.19 3.58
C ASN A 522 -9.39 -16.58 2.94
N ILE A 523 -10.23 -17.52 3.39
CA ILE A 523 -10.40 -18.84 2.78
C ILE A 523 -10.84 -18.71 1.32
N SER A 524 -11.81 -17.83 1.04
CA SER A 524 -12.30 -17.58 -0.31
C SER A 524 -11.21 -16.98 -1.22
N ILE A 525 -10.49 -15.96 -0.74
CA ILE A 525 -9.39 -15.32 -1.49
C ILE A 525 -8.27 -16.33 -1.77
N THR A 526 -7.83 -17.06 -0.75
CA THR A 526 -6.78 -18.09 -0.88
C THR A 526 -7.22 -19.19 -1.86
N GLY A 527 -8.47 -19.65 -1.77
CA GLY A 527 -9.04 -20.61 -2.71
C GLY A 527 -9.10 -20.08 -4.16
N GLN A 528 -9.38 -18.78 -4.36
CA GLN A 528 -9.32 -18.17 -5.69
C GLN A 528 -7.89 -18.11 -6.25
N VAL A 529 -6.90 -17.85 -5.41
CA VAL A 529 -5.48 -17.89 -5.80
C VAL A 529 -5.08 -19.31 -6.18
N LEU A 530 -5.36 -20.31 -5.33
CA LEU A 530 -5.10 -21.73 -5.62
C LEU A 530 -5.77 -22.18 -6.92
N GLY A 531 -7.05 -21.87 -7.10
CA GLY A 531 -7.76 -22.17 -8.35
C GLY A 531 -7.16 -21.47 -9.58
N SER A 532 -6.48 -20.32 -9.40
CA SER A 532 -5.75 -19.64 -10.47
C SER A 532 -4.41 -20.30 -10.78
N LEU A 533 -3.69 -20.78 -9.76
CA LEU A 533 -2.46 -21.56 -9.92
C LEU A 533 -2.75 -22.89 -10.66
N GLY A 534 -3.85 -23.56 -10.32
CA GLY A 534 -4.31 -24.76 -11.06
C GLY A 534 -4.60 -24.50 -12.53
N ARG A 535 -5.16 -23.33 -12.87
CA ARG A 535 -5.35 -22.94 -14.29
C ARG A 535 -4.02 -22.75 -15.01
N VAL A 536 -3.00 -22.19 -14.36
CA VAL A 536 -1.65 -22.06 -14.94
C VAL A 536 -1.08 -23.44 -15.25
N ILE A 537 -1.18 -24.40 -14.32
CA ILE A 537 -0.73 -25.77 -14.52
C ILE A 537 -1.42 -26.43 -15.72
N GLN A 538 -2.74 -26.26 -15.84
CA GLN A 538 -3.52 -26.81 -16.95
C GLN A 538 -3.18 -26.17 -18.29
N ILE A 539 -3.03 -24.85 -18.36
CA ILE A 539 -2.70 -24.11 -19.59
C ILE A 539 -1.34 -24.55 -20.12
N HIS A 540 -0.35 -24.70 -19.25
CA HIS A 540 1.02 -25.05 -19.62
C HIS A 540 1.30 -26.55 -19.58
N LYS A 541 0.30 -27.38 -19.22
CA LYS A 541 0.37 -28.86 -19.15
C LYS A 541 1.57 -29.36 -18.33
N LEU A 542 1.70 -28.82 -17.12
CA LEU A 542 2.89 -29.07 -16.28
C LEU A 542 2.85 -30.39 -15.50
N GLU A 543 1.66 -30.98 -15.33
CA GLU A 543 1.47 -32.24 -14.62
C GLU A 543 1.84 -33.46 -15.48
N ASP A 544 2.59 -34.39 -14.89
CA ASP A 544 2.82 -35.74 -15.39
C ASP A 544 2.12 -36.76 -14.47
N ILE A 545 0.86 -37.05 -14.83
CA ILE A 545 0.01 -38.03 -14.15
C ILE A 545 0.43 -39.49 -14.38
N SER A 546 1.53 -39.74 -15.11
CA SER A 546 2.01 -41.11 -15.38
C SER A 546 2.89 -41.69 -14.27
N TYR A 547 3.21 -40.87 -13.26
CA TYR A 547 3.95 -41.24 -12.05
C TYR A 547 3.10 -41.01 -10.81
N SER A 548 3.37 -41.76 -9.75
CA SER A 548 2.96 -41.41 -8.38
C SER A 548 4.07 -40.61 -7.70
N TYR A 549 3.68 -39.70 -6.80
CA TYR A 549 4.62 -38.80 -6.12
C TYR A 549 4.52 -39.01 -4.60
N SER A 550 5.66 -39.00 -3.92
CA SER A 550 5.72 -39.20 -2.47
C SER A 550 6.86 -38.41 -1.83
N GLU A 551 6.69 -38.07 -0.55
CA GLU A 551 7.71 -37.45 0.29
C GLU A 551 8.10 -38.41 1.43
N GLU A 552 9.40 -38.64 1.62
CA GLU A 552 9.94 -39.44 2.72
C GLU A 552 11.15 -38.70 3.34
N ASP A 553 11.07 -38.39 4.64
CA ASP A 553 12.12 -37.69 5.39
C ASP A 553 12.62 -36.38 4.73
N GLY A 554 11.71 -35.64 4.07
CA GLY A 554 12.01 -34.39 3.36
C GLY A 554 12.68 -34.57 1.99
N ILE A 555 12.76 -35.81 1.50
CA ILE A 555 13.20 -36.13 0.14
C ILE A 555 11.98 -36.48 -0.71
N TYR A 556 11.91 -35.91 -1.92
CA TYR A 556 10.78 -36.09 -2.82
C TYR A 556 11.08 -37.12 -3.90
N TYR A 557 10.09 -37.94 -4.23
CA TYR A 557 10.22 -39.01 -5.21
C TYR A 557 9.10 -39.01 -6.23
N LYS A 558 9.42 -39.43 -7.46
CA LYS A 558 8.44 -39.92 -8.44
C LYS A 558 8.62 -41.42 -8.64
N GLU A 559 7.52 -42.13 -8.82
CA GLU A 559 7.49 -43.58 -8.90
C GLU A 559 6.68 -44.07 -10.11
N LYS A 560 7.19 -45.10 -10.79
CA LYS A 560 6.47 -45.81 -11.85
C LYS A 560 6.81 -47.28 -11.82
N GLY A 561 5.88 -48.10 -11.32
CA GLY A 561 6.13 -49.52 -11.07
C GLY A 561 7.16 -49.69 -9.96
N SER A 562 8.30 -50.31 -10.26
CA SER A 562 9.39 -50.54 -9.29
C SER A 562 10.47 -49.45 -9.30
N ASN A 563 10.41 -48.49 -10.22
CA ASN A 563 11.39 -47.43 -10.34
C ASN A 563 10.98 -46.26 -9.46
N LYS A 564 11.87 -45.89 -8.53
CA LYS A 564 11.76 -44.74 -7.65
C LYS A 564 12.93 -43.81 -7.92
N GLU A 565 12.64 -42.55 -8.26
CA GLU A 565 13.64 -41.53 -8.62
C GLU A 565 13.45 -40.30 -7.74
N GLU A 566 14.54 -39.82 -7.16
CA GLU A 566 14.55 -38.57 -6.39
C GLU A 566 14.31 -37.37 -7.32
N ILE A 567 13.48 -36.44 -6.89
CA ILE A 567 13.12 -35.23 -7.63
C ILE A 567 13.24 -34.00 -6.73
N ASP A 568 13.26 -32.82 -7.35
CA ASP A 568 13.25 -31.58 -6.60
C ASP A 568 11.84 -31.21 -6.08
N PHE A 569 11.83 -30.31 -5.09
CA PHE A 569 10.62 -29.78 -4.46
C PHE A 569 9.63 -29.22 -5.49
N LYS A 570 10.09 -28.40 -6.44
CA LYS A 570 9.21 -27.76 -7.44
C LYS A 570 8.47 -28.80 -8.30
N THR A 571 9.16 -29.87 -8.71
CA THR A 571 8.56 -30.95 -9.48
C THR A 571 7.53 -31.68 -8.64
N TYR A 572 7.83 -32.00 -7.38
CA TYR A 572 6.89 -32.64 -6.47
C TYR A 572 5.63 -31.78 -6.27
N THR A 573 5.79 -30.54 -5.82
CA THR A 573 4.70 -29.61 -5.49
C THR A 573 3.76 -29.38 -6.67
N ILE A 574 4.27 -29.21 -7.89
CA ILE A 574 3.44 -29.00 -9.07
C ILE A 574 2.61 -30.24 -9.39
N ASN A 575 3.19 -31.44 -9.24
CA ASN A 575 2.52 -32.68 -9.62
C ASN A 575 1.55 -33.21 -8.55
N THR A 576 1.74 -32.87 -7.27
CA THR A 576 0.80 -33.23 -6.19
C THR A 576 -0.27 -32.17 -5.94
N PHE A 577 -0.11 -30.98 -6.52
CA PHE A 577 -0.95 -29.81 -6.25
C PHE A 577 -2.44 -30.08 -6.39
N MET A 578 -2.89 -30.67 -7.51
CA MET A 578 -4.31 -30.84 -7.76
C MET A 578 -4.97 -31.83 -6.81
N ASP A 579 -4.26 -32.91 -6.45
CA ASP A 579 -4.75 -33.88 -5.47
C ASP A 579 -4.88 -33.25 -4.08
N GLU A 580 -3.86 -32.49 -3.65
CA GLU A 580 -3.91 -31.73 -2.40
C GLU A 580 -5.04 -30.69 -2.41
N TYR A 581 -5.13 -29.89 -3.46
CA TYR A 581 -6.14 -28.84 -3.58
C TYR A 581 -7.57 -29.40 -3.56
N LEU A 582 -7.81 -30.53 -4.24
CA LEU A 582 -9.10 -31.21 -4.24
C LEU A 582 -9.41 -31.86 -2.89
N SER A 583 -8.42 -32.41 -2.18
CA SER A 583 -8.63 -32.95 -0.82
C SER A 583 -9.04 -31.86 0.18
N ILE A 584 -8.61 -30.62 -0.10
CA ILE A 584 -8.93 -29.46 0.73
C ILE A 584 -10.29 -28.87 0.37
N GLN A 585 -10.80 -28.99 -0.86
CA GLN A 585 -12.13 -28.47 -1.22
C GLN A 585 -13.24 -29.19 -0.47
#